data_AF-A0AA87RCL1-F1
#
_entry.id   AF-A0AA87RCL1-F1
#
_cell.length_a   1.000
_cell.length_b   1.000
_cell.length_c   1.000
_cell.angle_alpha   90.00
_cell.angle_beta   90.00
_cell.angle_gamma   90.00
#
_symmetry.space_group_name_H-M   'P 1'
#
loop_
_entity.id
_entity.type
_entity.pdbx_description
1 polymer ?
#
loop_
_entity_poly.entity_id
_entity_poly.type
_entity_poly.pdbx_seq_one_letter_code
_entity_poly.pdbx_strand_id
1 'polypeptide(L)'
;MSTSDHNHSHLSHDHAGHHEDHSHSATDAHGHGAAAGEIAECPVMAGSTVLKADAEAAGLVRDFEGTRYYLCCAACGPLFDADPAKYASAA
;
A
#
# COMPACT_ATOMS: atom_id res chain seq x y z
N MET A 1 -33.09 -31.24 -55.12
CA MET A 1 -31.84 -30.64 -55.65
C MET A 1 -31.58 -29.35 -54.87
N SER A 2 -30.33 -29.14 -54.42
CA SER A 2 -29.73 -27.98 -53.71
C SER A 2 -30.44 -26.63 -53.91
N THR A 3 -30.52 -25.73 -52.92
CA THR A 3 -29.38 -25.00 -52.33
C THR A 3 -29.70 -24.47 -50.93
N SER A 4 -28.87 -24.81 -49.95
CA SER A 4 -27.94 -23.86 -49.30
C SER A 4 -28.60 -22.93 -48.27
N ASP A 5 -28.47 -23.37 -47.02
CA ASP A 5 -27.90 -22.60 -45.91
C ASP A 5 -27.67 -21.11 -46.20
N HIS A 6 -28.40 -20.26 -45.49
CA HIS A 6 -27.98 -18.88 -45.19
C HIS A 6 -28.30 -18.58 -43.73
N ASN A 7 -27.40 -19.03 -42.86
CA ASN A 7 -27.21 -18.49 -41.52
C ASN A 7 -26.89 -16.99 -41.63
N HIS A 8 -27.85 -16.13 -41.29
CA HIS A 8 -27.58 -14.72 -41.03
C HIS A 8 -27.73 -14.46 -39.53
N SER A 9 -26.68 -14.81 -38.79
CA SER A 9 -26.34 -14.07 -37.58
C SER A 9 -25.81 -12.70 -38.01
N HIS A 10 -26.36 -11.62 -37.46
CA HIS A 10 -25.60 -10.59 -36.74
C HIS A 10 -26.43 -9.30 -36.59
N LEU A 11 -26.43 -8.82 -35.35
CA LEU A 11 -26.40 -7.40 -34.96
C LEU A 11 -27.74 -6.65 -34.90
N SER A 12 -28.37 -6.72 -33.74
CA SER A 12 -28.95 -5.53 -33.08
C SER A 12 -28.90 -5.77 -31.58
N HIS A 13 -27.95 -5.12 -30.91
CA HIS A 13 -27.88 -5.09 -29.46
C HIS A 13 -28.91 -4.08 -28.94
N ASP A 14 -30.00 -4.57 -28.37
CA ASP A 14 -30.93 -3.76 -27.58
C ASP A 14 -30.32 -3.51 -26.19
N HIS A 15 -29.86 -2.29 -25.95
CA HIS A 15 -29.53 -1.81 -24.61
C HIS A 15 -30.83 -1.46 -23.86
N ALA A 16 -31.48 -2.47 -23.29
CA ALA A 16 -32.47 -2.28 -22.24
C ALA A 16 -31.73 -2.04 -20.92
N GLY A 17 -31.75 -0.78 -20.47
CA GLY A 17 -31.14 -0.37 -19.21
C GLY A 17 -31.78 -1.05 -18.00
N HIS A 18 -30.94 -1.63 -17.15
CA HIS A 18 -31.13 -1.72 -15.71
C HIS A 18 -29.83 -1.30 -15.06
N HIS A 19 -29.90 -0.23 -14.29
CA HIS A 19 -28.81 0.51 -13.68
C HIS A 19 -28.96 0.25 -12.19
N GLU A 20 -28.56 -0.94 -11.76
CA GLU A 20 -28.62 -1.34 -10.36
C GLU A 20 -27.55 -2.40 -10.11
N ASP A 21 -26.77 -2.09 -9.08
CA ASP A 21 -25.68 -2.85 -8.49
C ASP A 21 -24.38 -2.90 -9.29
N HIS A 22 -23.65 -1.78 -9.24
CA HIS A 22 -22.20 -1.85 -9.12
C HIS A 22 -21.87 -2.60 -7.81
N SER A 23 -21.98 -3.92 -7.83
CA SER A 23 -21.41 -4.81 -6.82
C SER A 23 -19.89 -4.75 -6.95
N HIS A 24 -19.31 -3.71 -6.36
CA HIS A 24 -17.97 -3.80 -5.81
C HIS A 24 -18.07 -4.56 -4.48
N SER A 25 -18.52 -5.81 -4.54
CA SER A 25 -18.40 -6.72 -3.40
C SER A 25 -17.01 -7.32 -3.42
N ALA A 26 -16.23 -6.88 -2.44
CA ALA A 26 -14.92 -7.36 -2.02
C ALA A 26 -13.71 -6.91 -2.86
N THR A 27 -13.54 -5.61 -3.01
CA THR A 27 -12.20 -5.03 -2.78
C THR A 27 -11.96 -4.84 -1.28
N ASP A 28 -12.03 -5.91 -0.50
CA ASP A 28 -11.56 -5.90 0.89
C ASP A 28 -10.72 -7.16 1.16
N ALA A 29 -10.04 -7.65 0.13
CA ALA A 29 -8.90 -8.53 0.31
C ALA A 29 -7.64 -7.66 0.50
N HIS A 30 -7.40 -7.32 1.76
CA HIS A 30 -6.15 -6.82 2.33
C HIS A 30 -5.57 -5.51 1.77
N GLY A 31 -5.67 -4.49 2.62
CA GLY A 31 -4.43 -3.88 3.09
C GLY A 31 -4.19 -2.44 2.71
N HIS A 32 -5.20 -1.57 2.77
CA HIS A 32 -4.95 -0.13 2.74
C HIS A 32 -5.77 0.61 3.81
N GLY A 33 -5.67 0.12 5.06
CA GLY A 33 -5.91 0.96 6.24
C GLY A 33 -4.72 1.89 6.49
N ALA A 34 -4.22 2.55 5.45
CA ALA A 34 -3.19 3.59 5.59
C ALA A 34 -3.91 4.86 6.04
N ALA A 35 -4.10 5.00 7.35
CA ALA A 35 -4.33 6.32 7.94
C ALA A 35 -3.22 7.23 7.40
N ALA A 36 -3.63 8.25 6.62
CA ALA A 36 -2.82 9.32 6.02
C ALA A 36 -1.31 9.10 6.13
N GLY A 37 -0.72 8.49 5.08
CA GLY A 37 0.67 8.05 5.02
C GLY A 37 1.66 9.15 5.38
N GLU A 38 2.00 9.22 6.66
CA GLU A 38 3.13 10.00 7.13
C GLU A 38 4.40 9.22 6.82
N ILE A 39 5.26 9.86 6.03
CA ILE A 39 6.53 9.30 5.60
C ILE A 39 7.62 9.87 6.51
N ALA A 40 8.42 8.99 7.09
CA ALA A 40 9.55 9.34 7.95
C ALA A 40 10.85 8.99 7.22
N GLU A 41 11.93 9.67 7.57
CA GLU A 41 13.26 9.34 7.05
C GLU A 41 13.99 8.43 8.04
N CYS A 42 14.68 7.42 7.51
CA CYS A 42 15.46 6.50 8.32
C CYS A 42 16.71 7.23 8.84
N PRO A 43 16.88 7.41 10.15
CA PRO A 43 18.02 8.16 10.68
C PRO A 43 19.35 7.41 10.51
N VAL A 44 19.31 6.08 10.36
CA VAL A 44 20.48 5.22 10.14
C VAL A 44 21.02 5.35 8.72
N MET A 45 20.11 5.50 7.74
CA MET A 45 20.43 5.77 6.34
C MET A 45 19.62 6.98 5.89
N ALA A 46 20.14 8.17 6.17
CA ALA A 46 19.55 9.43 5.72
C ALA A 46 19.25 9.37 4.21
N GLY A 47 18.06 9.80 3.83
CA GLY A 47 17.51 9.67 2.48
C GLY A 47 16.73 8.38 2.18
N SER A 48 16.72 7.38 3.07
CA SER A 48 15.78 6.25 2.96
C SER A 48 14.45 6.61 3.60
N THR A 49 13.42 6.70 2.76
CA THR A 49 12.05 6.99 3.18
C THR A 49 11.34 5.74 3.68
N VAL A 50 10.67 5.82 4.83
CA VAL A 50 9.86 4.74 5.42
C VAL A 50 8.44 5.21 5.71
N LEU A 51 7.48 4.33 5.48
CA LEU A 51 6.09 4.59 5.88
C LEU A 51 5.98 4.37 7.40
N LYS A 52 5.56 5.41 8.15
CA LYS A 52 5.40 5.30 9.61
C LYS A 52 4.46 4.15 9.97
N ALA A 53 3.36 4.02 9.24
CA ALA A 53 2.39 2.94 9.43
C ALA A 53 2.99 1.53 9.25
N ASP A 54 3.87 1.35 8.26
CA ASP A 54 4.54 0.05 8.01
C ASP A 54 5.57 -0.25 9.10
N ALA A 55 6.36 0.76 9.48
CA ALA A 55 7.31 0.64 10.57
C ALA A 55 6.61 0.35 11.92
N GLU A 56 5.47 0.98 12.22
CA GLU A 56 4.68 0.69 13.41
C GLU A 56 4.07 -0.70 13.38
N ALA A 57 3.49 -1.11 12.24
CA ALA A 57 2.96 -2.46 12.07
C ALA A 57 4.03 -3.55 12.20
N ALA A 58 5.25 -3.27 11.74
CA ALA A 58 6.40 -4.17 11.83
C ALA A 58 7.17 -4.07 13.16
N GLY A 59 6.83 -3.11 14.03
CA GLY A 59 7.59 -2.86 15.28
C GLY A 59 8.99 -2.27 15.06
N LEU A 60 9.25 -1.69 13.89
CA LEU A 60 10.49 -1.01 13.49
C LEU A 60 10.51 0.47 13.95
N VAL A 61 9.97 0.73 15.14
CA VAL A 61 9.94 2.06 15.76
C VAL A 61 10.83 2.11 16.99
N ARG A 62 11.47 3.25 17.23
CA ARG A 62 12.35 3.51 18.37
C ARG A 62 12.03 4.86 18.98
N ASP A 63 11.69 4.86 20.26
CA ASP A 63 11.43 6.08 21.01
C ASP A 63 12.72 6.52 21.72
N PHE A 64 13.22 7.72 21.45
CA PHE A 64 14.42 8.27 22.06
C PHE A 64 14.21 9.75 22.40
N GLU A 65 14.53 10.16 23.63
CA GLU A 65 14.32 11.53 24.14
C GLU A 65 12.88 12.09 23.96
N GLY A 66 11.88 11.22 23.90
CA GLY A 66 10.48 11.61 23.68
C GLY A 66 10.10 11.79 22.20
N THR A 67 11.03 11.56 21.28
CA THR A 67 10.80 11.53 19.84
C THR A 67 10.71 10.09 19.35
N ARG A 68 9.70 9.80 18.50
CA ARG A 68 9.55 8.50 17.84
C ARG A 68 10.26 8.50 16.49
N TYR A 69 11.22 7.60 16.35
CA TYR A 69 11.99 7.34 15.14
C TYR A 69 11.48 6.08 14.45
N TYR A 70 11.52 6.09 13.12
CA TYR A 70 11.03 5.00 12.28
C TYR A 70 12.18 4.47 11.43
N LEU A 71 12.30 3.15 11.37
CA LEU A 71 13.41 2.47 10.72
C LEU A 71 12.92 1.80 9.44
N CYS A 72 13.66 1.97 8.35
CA CYS A 72 13.32 1.33 7.08
C CYS A 72 13.53 -0.19 7.07
N CYS A 73 14.26 -0.73 8.05
CA CYS A 73 14.71 -2.11 8.03
C CYS A 73 15.00 -2.69 9.42
N ALA A 74 14.86 -4.00 9.58
CA ALA A 74 15.20 -4.68 10.84
C ALA A 74 16.70 -4.57 11.22
N ALA A 75 17.58 -4.46 10.22
CA ALA A 75 19.01 -4.24 10.44
C ALA A 75 19.33 -2.84 10.99
N CYS A 76 18.43 -1.88 10.76
CA CYS A 76 18.58 -0.50 11.19
C CYS A 76 18.32 -0.38 12.71
N GLY A 77 17.56 -1.31 13.30
CA GLY A 77 17.29 -1.38 14.75
C GLY A 77 18.56 -1.44 15.60
N PRO A 78 19.37 -2.51 15.51
CA PRO A 78 20.58 -2.64 16.32
C PRO A 78 21.61 -1.53 16.07
N LEU A 79 21.64 -0.94 14.86
CA LEU A 79 22.47 0.23 14.57
C LEU A 79 21.99 1.45 15.35
N PHE A 80 20.70 1.73 15.34
CA PHE A 80 20.10 2.80 16.13
C PHE A 80 20.29 2.55 17.64
N ASP A 81 20.05 1.34 18.11
CA ASP A 81 20.21 0.95 19.53
C ASP A 81 21.67 1.05 20.01
N ALA A 82 22.67 0.90 19.12
CA ALA A 82 24.08 1.05 19.47
C ALA A 82 24.47 2.52 19.74
N ASP A 83 23.96 3.46 18.94
CA ASP A 83 24.29 4.89 19.05
C ASP A 83 23.06 5.80 18.79
N PRO A 84 22.01 5.72 19.61
CA PRO A 84 20.75 6.39 19.31
C PRO A 84 20.89 7.92 19.28
N ALA A 85 21.76 8.50 20.12
CA ALA A 85 22.03 9.94 20.11
C ALA A 85 22.61 10.44 18.77
N LYS A 86 23.44 9.62 18.10
CA LYS A 86 24.04 9.95 16.81
C LYS A 86 22.98 10.03 15.71
N TYR A 87 22.05 9.08 15.72
CA TYR A 87 21.00 8.95 14.71
C TYR A 87 19.81 9.86 15.00
N ALA A 88 19.48 10.08 16.28
CA ALA A 88 18.43 10.98 16.73
C ALA A 88 18.67 12.44 16.32
N SER A 89 19.94 12.85 16.22
CA SER A 89 20.36 14.20 15.80
C SER A 89 20.23 14.44 14.29
N ALA A 90 20.01 13.39 13.50
CA ALA A 90 19.99 13.44 12.04
C ALA A 90 18.58 13.44 11.43
N ALA A 91 17.53 13.27 12.24
CA ALA A 91 16.13 13.22 11.79
C ALA A 91 15.42 14.57 11.92
#